data_AF-A0A814WXZ8-F1
#
_entry.id   AF-A0A814WXZ8-F1
#
_cell.length_a   1.000
_cell.length_b   1.000
_cell.length_c   1.000
_cell.angle_alpha   90.00
_cell.angle_beta   90.00
_cell.angle_gamma   90.00
#
_symmetry.space_group_name_H-M   'P 1'
#
loop_
_entity.id
_entity.type
_entity.pdbx_description
1 polymer ?
#
loop_
_entity_poly.entity_id
_entity_poly.type
_entity_poly.pdbx_seq_one_letter_code
_entity_poly.pdbx_strand_id
1 'polypeptide(L)'
;MNQVLLFNNCGRGEVPRLIFAAAGQKYEDIHYEDDEWLLHKSEMPMLEVDSTKLPQSKVIARFLANSMNKMMLKEKNFLNSYPLLKQNRAEVEKQPKIADYLKNRSKTSI
;
A
#
# COMPACT_ATOMS: atom_id res chain seq x y z
N MET A 1 -15.57 0.69 2.29
CA MET A 1 -14.45 -0.11 1.79
C MET A 1 -14.20 -1.21 2.81
N ASN A 2 -14.71 -2.39 2.52
CA ASN A 2 -14.33 -3.57 3.29
C ASN A 2 -13.07 -4.15 2.63
N GLN A 3 -12.03 -4.37 3.43
CA GLN A 3 -10.73 -4.82 2.96
C GLN A 3 -10.36 -6.07 3.73
N VAL A 4 -10.26 -7.19 3.01
CA VAL A 4 -9.93 -8.49 3.59
C VAL A 4 -8.58 -8.92 3.04
N LEU A 5 -7.61 -9.10 3.91
CA LEU A 5 -6.31 -9.65 3.61
C LEU A 5 -6.32 -11.14 3.94
N LEU A 6 -6.10 -11.98 2.94
CA LEU A 6 -5.98 -13.42 3.10
C LEU A 6 -4.49 -13.76 3.13
N PHE A 7 -3.92 -13.98 4.32
CA PHE A 7 -2.53 -14.42 4.40
C PHE A 7 -2.13 -15.08 5.72
N ASN A 8 -1.62 -16.31 5.64
CA ASN A 8 -1.41 -17.12 6.85
C ASN A 8 -0.16 -16.78 7.69
N ASN A 9 0.88 -16.14 7.14
CA ASN A 9 2.17 -15.96 7.83
C ASN A 9 2.74 -14.53 7.71
N CYS A 10 3.83 -14.19 8.40
CA CYS A 10 4.47 -12.86 8.35
C CYS A 10 5.34 -12.60 7.09
N GLY A 11 5.28 -13.47 6.08
CA GLY A 11 6.06 -13.33 4.85
C GLY A 11 5.59 -12.19 3.93
N ARG A 12 5.16 -12.54 2.72
CA ARG A 12 4.79 -11.56 1.68
C ARG A 12 3.53 -10.73 1.99
N GLY A 13 2.75 -11.10 3.00
CA GLY A 13 1.57 -10.35 3.46
C GLY A 13 1.87 -9.29 4.52
N GLU A 14 3.05 -9.28 5.14
CA GLU A 14 3.39 -8.29 6.17
C GLU A 14 3.48 -6.87 5.63
N VAL A 15 3.98 -6.71 4.41
CA VAL A 15 4.06 -5.41 3.75
C VAL A 15 2.67 -4.75 3.63
N PRO A 16 1.63 -5.41 3.10
CA PRO A 16 0.26 -4.92 3.18
C PRO A 16 -0.22 -4.55 4.59
N ARG A 17 0.04 -5.39 5.61
CA ARG A 17 -0.36 -5.12 7.00
C ARG A 17 0.25 -3.84 7.55
N LEU A 18 1.54 -3.64 7.33
CA LEU A 18 2.25 -2.42 7.72
C LEU A 18 1.70 -1.19 7.02
N ILE A 19 1.31 -1.31 5.75
CA ILE A 19 0.67 -0.22 5.00
C ILE A 19 -0.69 0.14 5.62
N PHE A 20 -1.53 -0.85 5.97
CA PHE A 20 -2.80 -0.60 6.66
C PHE A 20 -2.63 0.06 8.02
N ALA A 21 -1.69 -0.45 8.83
CA ALA A 21 -1.37 0.10 10.14
C ALA A 21 -0.86 1.55 10.03
N ALA A 22 0.04 1.83 9.10
CA ALA A 22 0.57 3.18 8.86
C ALA A 22 -0.51 4.17 8.41
N ALA A 23 -1.53 3.70 7.70
CA ALA A 23 -2.66 4.53 7.28
C ALA A 23 -3.80 4.59 8.32
N GLY A 24 -3.70 3.86 9.44
CA GLY A 24 -4.78 3.76 10.44
C GLY A 24 -6.08 3.13 9.92
N GLN A 25 -6.01 2.37 8.83
CA GLN A 25 -7.17 1.76 8.19
C GLN A 25 -7.43 0.38 8.79
N LYS A 26 -8.67 0.12 9.21
CA LYS A 26 -9.09 -1.21 9.64
C LYS A 26 -9.23 -2.13 8.44
N TYR A 27 -8.75 -3.37 8.59
CA TYR A 27 -8.87 -4.46 7.64
C TYR A 27 -9.09 -5.76 8.41
N GLU A 28 -9.63 -6.77 7.74
CA GLU A 28 -9.78 -8.12 8.25
C GLU A 28 -8.58 -8.96 7.80
N ASP A 29 -7.90 -9.63 8.74
CA ASP A 29 -6.75 -10.50 8.46
C ASP A 29 -7.16 -11.96 8.67
N ILE A 30 -7.32 -12.68 7.56
CA ILE A 30 -7.79 -14.06 7.57
C ILE A 30 -6.59 -15.00 7.39
N HIS A 31 -6.49 -15.92 8.35
CA HIS A 31 -5.51 -17.00 8.38
C HIS A 31 -6.21 -18.31 8.06
N TYR A 32 -5.64 -19.07 7.13
CA TYR A 32 -6.16 -20.39 6.76
C TYR A 32 -5.49 -21.46 7.59
N GLU A 33 -6.20 -22.53 7.94
CA GLU A 33 -5.57 -23.74 8.47
C GLU A 33 -4.67 -24.40 7.40
N ASP A 34 -3.70 -25.21 7.81
CA ASP A 34 -2.67 -25.76 6.91
C ASP A 34 -3.25 -26.50 5.69
N ASP A 35 -4.36 -27.21 5.88
CA ASP A 35 -5.02 -27.99 4.83
C ASP A 35 -5.70 -27.09 3.77
N GLU A 36 -6.39 -26.04 4.22
CA GLU A 36 -7.01 -25.03 3.34
C GLU A 36 -5.94 -24.16 2.66
N TRP A 37 -4.85 -23.89 3.37
CA TRP A 37 -3.72 -23.12 2.83
C TRP A 37 -3.10 -23.81 1.62
N LEU A 38 -2.96 -25.15 1.64
CA LEU A 38 -2.42 -25.90 0.50
C LEU A 38 -3.24 -25.74 -0.78
N LEU A 39 -4.57 -25.62 -0.66
CA LEU A 39 -5.47 -25.42 -1.81
C LEU A 39 -5.31 -24.02 -2.44
N HIS A 40 -5.05 -23.00 -1.62
CA HIS A 40 -4.97 -21.62 -2.07
C HIS A 40 -3.54 -21.07 -2.22
N LYS A 41 -2.52 -21.89 -1.93
CA LYS A 41 -1.10 -21.49 -1.88
C LYS A 41 -0.59 -20.75 -3.12
N SER A 42 -1.05 -21.13 -4.31
CA SER A 42 -0.61 -20.55 -5.59
C SER A 42 -1.03 -19.08 -5.77
N GLU A 43 -2.14 -18.68 -5.14
CA GLU A 43 -2.75 -17.36 -5.33
C GLU A 43 -2.45 -16.39 -4.17
N MET A 44 -1.82 -16.88 -3.10
CA MET A 44 -1.52 -16.10 -1.91
C MET A 44 -0.21 -15.30 -2.03
N PRO A 45 -0.14 -14.08 -1.49
CA PRO A 45 -1.20 -13.33 -0.79
C PRO A 45 -2.26 -12.75 -1.72
N MET A 46 -3.48 -12.64 -1.20
CA MET A 46 -4.66 -12.08 -1.87
C MET A 46 -5.28 -10.97 -1.03
N LEU A 47 -5.63 -9.85 -1.67
CA LEU A 47 -6.42 -8.77 -1.06
C LEU A 47 -7.77 -8.68 -1.76
N GLU A 48 -8.86 -8.64 -0.99
CA GLU A 48 -10.20 -8.37 -1.51
C GLU A 48 -10.63 -6.95 -1.14
N VAL A 49 -11.00 -6.16 -2.15
CA VAL A 49 -11.51 -4.79 -1.97
C VAL A 49 -12.82 -4.66 -2.74
N ASP A 50 -13.92 -4.42 -2.03
CA ASP A 50 -15.24 -4.21 -2.62
C ASP A 50 -15.59 -5.27 -3.70
N SER A 51 -15.39 -6.56 -3.34
CA SER A 51 -15.58 -7.75 -4.20
C SER A 51 -14.58 -7.96 -5.34
N THR A 52 -13.53 -7.14 -5.43
CA THR A 52 -12.43 -7.33 -6.38
C THR A 52 -11.25 -8.03 -5.71
N LYS A 53 -10.82 -9.16 -6.28
CA LYS A 53 -9.68 -9.94 -5.80
C LYS A 53 -8.37 -9.49 -6.48
N LEU A 54 -7.39 -9.11 -5.67
CA LEU A 54 -6.07 -8.66 -6.10
C LEU A 54 -5.00 -9.65 -5.62
N PRO A 55 -4.47 -10.51 -6.51
CA PRO A 55 -3.39 -11.42 -6.16
C PRO A 55 -2.03 -10.70 -6.15
N GLN A 56 -1.02 -11.37 -5.59
CA GLN A 56 0.39 -10.96 -5.58
C GLN A 56 0.74 -9.77 -4.66
N SER A 57 1.63 -10.02 -3.71
CA SER A 57 2.12 -9.03 -2.73
C SER A 57 2.54 -7.68 -3.30
N LYS A 58 3.28 -7.67 -4.43
CA LYS A 58 3.76 -6.42 -5.05
C LYS A 58 2.62 -5.59 -5.65
N VAL A 59 1.60 -6.25 -6.21
CA VAL A 59 0.43 -5.58 -6.77
C VAL A 59 -0.41 -5.01 -5.64
N ILE A 60 -0.66 -5.80 -4.60
CA ILE A 60 -1.36 -5.38 -3.37
C ILE A 60 -0.66 -4.17 -2.74
N ALA A 61 0.66 -4.27 -2.48
CA ALA A 61 1.42 -3.19 -1.87
C ALA A 61 1.39 -1.91 -2.71
N ARG A 62 1.48 -2.02 -4.05
CA ARG A 62 1.39 -0.86 -4.95
C ARG A 62 -0.01 -0.26 -4.95
N PHE A 63 -1.05 -1.08 -5.00
CA PHE A 63 -2.43 -0.63 -4.95
C PHE A 63 -2.71 0.12 -3.64
N LEU A 64 -2.38 -0.49 -2.50
CA LEU A 64 -2.55 0.11 -1.18
C LEU A 64 -1.73 1.38 -1.04
N ALA A 65 -0.46 1.37 -1.42
CA ALA A 65 0.38 2.56 -1.39
C ALA A 65 -0.20 3.69 -2.24
N ASN A 66 -0.76 3.42 -3.43
CA ASN A 66 -1.37 4.46 -4.25
C ASN A 66 -2.68 4.98 -3.66
N SER A 67 -3.56 4.09 -3.22
CA SER A 67 -4.85 4.44 -2.61
C SER A 67 -4.65 5.26 -1.33
N MET A 68 -3.67 4.89 -0.52
CA MET A 68 -3.35 5.54 0.76
C MET A 68 -2.49 6.78 0.58
N ASN A 69 -1.57 6.81 -0.38
CA ASN A 69 -0.83 8.03 -0.73
C ASN A 69 -1.79 9.13 -1.23
N LYS A 70 -2.88 8.80 -1.94
CA LYS A 70 -3.95 9.77 -2.23
C LYS A 70 -4.61 10.32 -0.94
N MET A 71 -4.76 9.52 0.11
CA MET A 71 -5.21 10.00 1.43
C MET A 71 -4.15 10.88 2.11
N MET A 72 -2.89 10.44 2.15
CA MET A 72 -1.81 11.20 2.81
C MET A 72 -1.49 12.52 2.10
N LEU A 73 -1.63 12.61 0.78
CA LEU A 73 -1.46 13.86 0.02
C LEU A 73 -2.63 14.84 0.19
N LYS A 74 -3.80 14.40 0.68
CA LYS A 74 -4.91 15.31 1.03
C LYS A 74 -4.61 16.08 2.32
N GLU A 75 -3.87 15.48 3.25
CA GLU A 75 -3.36 16.17 4.42
C GLU A 75 -2.08 16.94 4.07
N LYS A 76 -2.22 18.24 3.77
CA LYS A 76 -1.10 19.16 3.45
C LYS A 76 0.05 19.14 4.47
N ASN A 77 -0.19 18.63 5.67
CA ASN A 77 0.72 18.65 6.82
C ASN A 77 1.17 17.27 7.31
N PHE A 78 0.85 16.17 6.62
CA PHE A 78 1.18 14.81 7.09
C PHE A 78 2.67 14.62 7.43
N LEU A 79 3.56 15.16 6.61
CA LEU A 79 5.01 15.06 6.81
C LEU A 79 5.53 15.94 7.96
N ASN A 80 4.71 16.80 8.56
CA ASN A 80 5.13 17.61 9.70
C ASN A 80 5.46 16.75 10.93
N SER A 81 4.79 15.61 11.07
CA SER A 81 5.08 14.61 12.12
C SER A 81 6.42 13.89 11.90
N TYR A 82 7.00 13.98 10.69
CA TYR A 82 8.20 13.26 10.27
C TYR A 82 9.23 14.22 9.65
N PRO A 83 9.96 15.02 10.45
CA PRO A 83 10.81 16.11 9.97
C PRO A 83 11.93 15.67 9.02
N LEU A 84 12.56 14.52 9.29
CA LEU A 84 13.59 13.93 8.42
C LEU A 84 13.03 13.53 7.05
N LEU A 85 11.85 12.90 7.02
CA LEU A 85 11.20 12.52 5.77
C LEU A 85 10.77 13.76 4.98
N LYS A 86 10.29 14.80 5.68
CA LYS A 86 9.96 16.09 5.07
C LYS A 86 11.17 16.73 4.42
N GLN A 87 12.31 16.76 5.13
CA GLN A 87 13.56 17.29 4.61
C GLN A 87 14.06 16.50 3.40
N ASN A 88 14.15 15.17 3.52
CA ASN A 88 14.59 14.30 2.45
C ASN A 88 13.72 14.48 1.19
N ARG A 89 12.39 14.58 1.37
CA ARG A 89 11.49 14.84 0.26
C ARG A 89 11.75 16.19 -0.40
N ALA A 90 11.94 17.25 0.39
CA ALA A 90 12.25 18.59 -0.13
C ALA A 90 13.56 18.60 -0.93
N GLU A 91 14.61 17.91 -0.46
CA GLU A 91 15.88 17.80 -1.17
C GLU A 91 15.77 16.99 -2.47
N VAL A 92 15.01 15.90 -2.45
CA VAL A 92 14.74 15.07 -3.64
C VAL A 92 13.96 15.86 -4.70
N GLU A 93 12.94 16.62 -4.28
CA GLU A 93 12.12 17.44 -5.17
C GLU A 93 12.90 18.62 -5.78
N LYS A 94 13.99 19.09 -5.16
CA LYS A 94 14.89 20.11 -5.72
C LYS A 94 15.74 19.58 -6.88
N GLN A 95 15.94 18.27 -7.00
CA GLN A 95 16.79 17.73 -8.06
C GLN A 95 16.16 17.98 -9.43
N PRO A 96 16.89 18.56 -10.40
CA PRO A 96 16.30 19.07 -11.65
C PRO A 96 15.56 17.98 -12.44
N LYS A 97 16.16 16.79 -12.59
CA LYS A 97 15.53 15.66 -13.28
C LYS A 97 14.23 15.19 -12.61
N ILE A 98 14.19 15.23 -11.28
CA ILE A 98 13.03 14.79 -10.50
C ILE A 98 11.95 15.86 -10.54
N ALA A 99 12.31 17.13 -10.37
CA ALA A 99 11.40 18.26 -10.49
C ALA A 99 10.71 18.28 -11.87
N ASP A 100 11.47 18.09 -12.94
CA ASP A 100 10.94 18.06 -14.31
C ASP A 100 10.04 16.85 -14.54
N TYR A 101 10.42 15.68 -14.02
CA TYR A 101 9.55 14.49 -14.04
C TYR A 101 8.23 14.74 -13.31
N LEU A 102 8.27 15.30 -12.10
CA LEU A 102 7.08 15.56 -11.29
C LEU A 102 6.12 16.57 -11.94
N LYS A 103 6.64 17.61 -12.61
CA LYS A 103 5.84 18.57 -13.39
C LYS A 103 5.14 17.92 -14.58
N ASN A 104 5.85 17.06 -15.31
CA ASN A 104 5.34 16.40 -16.51
C ASN A 104 4.63 15.07 -16.22
N ARG A 105 4.54 14.67 -14.96
CA ARG A 105 3.95 13.41 -14.55
C ARG A 105 2.46 13.41 -14.90
N SER A 106 2.06 12.50 -15.79
CA SER A 106 0.65 12.31 -16.13
C SER A 106 -0.16 11.96 -14.89
N LYS A 107 -1.32 12.60 -14.74
CA LYS A 107 -2.28 12.22 -13.69
C LYS A 107 -2.83 10.85 -14.04
N THR A 108 -2.53 9.84 -13.22
CA THR A 108 -3.14 8.53 -13.37
C THR A 108 -4.61 8.64 -13.01
N SER A 109 -5.48 8.60 -14.01
CA SER A 109 -6.91 8.38 -13.84
C SER A 109 -7.08 6.98 -13.23
N ILE A 110 -7.67 6.92 -12.04
CA ILE A 110 -8.15 5.70 -11.40
C ILE A 110 -9.63 5.93 -11.15
#